data_AF-A0A3C1KW96-F1
#
_entry.id   AF-A0A3C1KW96-F1
#
_cell.length_a   1.000
_cell.length_b   1.000
_cell.length_c   1.000
_cell.angle_alpha   90.00
_cell.angle_beta   90.00
_cell.angle_gamma   90.00
#
_symmetry.space_group_name_H-M   'P 1'
#
loop_
_entity.id
_entity.type
_entity.pdbx_description
1 polymer ?
#
loop_
_entity_poly.entity_id
_entity_poly.type
_entity_poly.pdbx_seq_one_letter_code
_entity_poly.pdbx_strand_id
1 'polypeptide(L)'
;GVCASGKVVCNGSKNNVTCSTISKKSSEICDVKDNDCDGKTDENYLYKGLAMGIKCDGVGACGSGFVECTPGKTSEATCSTNANGSKSQSQKEICDNKDNDCDGGLDEGCNDDGDLYCDKNMSTSGKPKICSKGG
;
A
#
# COMPACT_ATOMS: atom_id res chain seq x y z
N GLY A 1 4.31 -19.49 -6.81
CA GLY A 1 2.84 -19.40 -6.73
C GLY A 1 2.21 -20.70 -6.29
N VAL A 2 0.93 -20.66 -5.96
CA VAL A 2 0.09 -21.84 -5.60
C VAL A 2 -0.03 -22.86 -6.75
N CYS A 3 0.42 -22.49 -7.95
CA CYS A 3 0.37 -23.25 -9.19
C CYS A 3 1.34 -24.44 -9.28
N ALA A 4 2.22 -24.65 -8.30
CA ALA A 4 3.26 -25.69 -8.36
C ALA A 4 2.74 -27.15 -8.38
N SER A 5 1.44 -27.38 -8.18
CA SER A 5 0.81 -28.71 -8.20
C SER A 5 -0.23 -28.83 -9.31
N GLY A 6 0.23 -28.79 -10.56
CA GLY A 6 -0.57 -29.03 -11.76
C GLY A 6 -0.92 -30.51 -11.98
N LYS A 7 -1.96 -30.76 -12.78
CA LYS A 7 -2.39 -32.11 -13.19
C LYS A 7 -1.81 -32.41 -14.56
N VAL A 8 -1.25 -33.60 -14.76
CA VAL A 8 -0.84 -34.05 -16.10
C VAL A 8 -2.08 -34.24 -16.97
N VAL A 9 -2.17 -33.54 -18.09
CA VAL A 9 -3.25 -33.60 -19.08
C VAL A 9 -2.67 -33.82 -20.48
N CYS A 10 -3.45 -34.35 -21.42
CA CYS A 10 -3.01 -34.42 -22.82
C CYS A 10 -3.06 -33.04 -23.47
N ASN A 11 -2.09 -32.72 -24.33
CA ASN A 11 -2.14 -31.52 -25.18
C ASN A 11 -3.33 -31.60 -26.16
N GLY A 12 -3.72 -30.46 -26.74
CA GLY A 12 -4.84 -30.39 -27.69
C GLY A 12 -4.70 -31.32 -28.91
N SER A 13 -3.47 -31.70 -29.25
CA SER A 13 -3.13 -32.62 -30.34
C SER A 13 -3.10 -34.11 -29.93
N LYS A 14 -3.41 -34.43 -28.66
CA LYS A 14 -3.47 -35.79 -28.08
C LYS A 14 -2.21 -36.63 -28.26
N ASN A 15 -1.07 -36.01 -28.53
CA ASN A 15 0.19 -36.68 -28.86
C ASN A 15 1.31 -36.39 -27.83
N ASN A 16 1.03 -35.55 -26.83
CA ASN A 16 1.93 -35.25 -25.73
C ASN A 16 1.13 -34.99 -24.45
N VAL A 17 1.76 -35.11 -23.28
CA VAL A 17 1.18 -34.75 -21.99
C VAL A 17 1.80 -33.47 -21.45
N THR A 18 0.97 -32.50 -21.10
CA THR A 18 1.37 -31.22 -20.50
C THR A 18 0.95 -31.20 -19.03
N CYS A 19 1.63 -30.40 -18.21
CA CYS A 19 1.15 -30.11 -16.87
C CYS A 19 0.14 -28.94 -16.97
N SER A 20 -1.13 -29.17 -16.62
CA SER A 20 -2.16 -28.14 -16.56
C SER A 20 -2.42 -27.73 -15.11
N THR A 21 -2.20 -26.44 -14.85
CA THR A 21 -2.53 -25.76 -13.59
C THR A 21 -3.89 -25.06 -13.66
N ILE A 22 -4.54 -25.09 -14.84
CA ILE A 22 -5.73 -24.30 -15.19
C ILE A 22 -6.91 -24.56 -14.26
N SER A 23 -7.04 -25.75 -13.69
CA SER A 23 -8.14 -26.09 -12.77
C SER A 23 -8.00 -25.51 -11.35
N LYS A 24 -6.87 -24.86 -11.03
CA LYS A 24 -6.62 -24.23 -9.72
C LYS A 24 -6.48 -22.70 -9.77
N LYS A 25 -6.57 -22.10 -10.96
CA LYS A 25 -6.50 -20.64 -11.08
C LYS A 25 -7.67 -19.99 -10.35
N SER A 26 -7.38 -18.98 -9.55
CA SER A 26 -8.35 -18.05 -8.97
C SER A 26 -7.95 -16.63 -9.33
N SER A 27 -8.79 -15.63 -9.05
CA SER A 27 -8.33 -14.24 -9.13
C SER A 27 -7.16 -14.02 -8.18
N GLU A 28 -6.23 -13.15 -8.57
CA GLU A 28 -5.17 -12.66 -7.67
C GLU A 28 -5.79 -12.13 -6.38
N ILE A 29 -5.14 -12.46 -5.26
CA ILE A 29 -5.39 -11.86 -3.95
C ILE A 29 -4.03 -11.48 -3.40
N CYS A 30 -3.98 -10.38 -2.64
CA CYS A 30 -2.79 -9.88 -1.99
C CYS A 30 -2.20 -10.89 -0.98
N ASP A 31 -1.45 -11.88 -1.47
CA ASP A 31 -0.88 -12.94 -0.65
C ASP A 31 0.55 -13.33 -1.08
N VAL A 32 1.17 -12.53 -1.95
CA VAL A 32 2.53 -12.74 -2.47
C VAL A 32 2.64 -14.06 -3.23
N LYS A 33 1.53 -14.55 -3.79
CA LYS A 33 1.51 -15.74 -4.62
C LYS A 33 0.72 -15.46 -5.90
N ASP A 34 1.33 -15.90 -6.99
CA ASP A 34 0.64 -16.14 -8.26
C ASP A 34 -0.50 -17.16 -8.06
N ASN A 35 -1.74 -16.66 -8.08
CA ASN A 35 -2.99 -17.39 -7.84
C ASN A 35 -3.77 -17.64 -9.11
N ASP A 36 -3.60 -16.82 -10.13
CA ASP A 36 -4.20 -17.00 -11.45
C ASP A 36 -3.32 -17.83 -12.41
N CYS A 37 -2.09 -18.12 -12.00
CA CYS A 37 -1.08 -18.90 -12.70
C CYS A 37 -0.59 -18.27 -14.00
N ASP A 38 -0.59 -16.94 -14.12
CA ASP A 38 -0.06 -16.22 -15.27
C ASP A 38 1.47 -15.99 -15.23
N GLY A 39 2.11 -16.34 -14.11
CA GLY A 39 3.55 -16.19 -13.89
C GLY A 39 3.98 -14.86 -13.28
N LYS A 40 3.05 -13.97 -12.97
CA LYS A 40 3.25 -12.75 -12.17
C LYS A 40 2.59 -12.95 -10.81
N THR A 41 2.80 -12.00 -9.91
CA THR A 41 2.32 -12.12 -8.53
C THR A 41 1.69 -10.80 -8.16
N ASP A 42 0.44 -10.86 -7.69
CA ASP A 42 -0.35 -9.71 -7.27
C ASP A 42 -0.48 -8.62 -8.37
N GLU A 43 -0.37 -8.97 -9.66
CA GLU A 43 -0.20 -8.01 -10.76
C GLU A 43 -1.42 -7.15 -11.06
N ASN A 44 -2.60 -7.57 -10.58
CA ASN A 44 -3.84 -6.81 -10.72
C ASN A 44 -4.01 -5.72 -9.65
N TYR A 45 -3.07 -5.60 -8.71
CA TYR A 45 -3.09 -4.57 -7.68
C TYR A 45 -2.27 -3.33 -8.09
N LEU A 46 -2.95 -2.18 -8.15
CA LEU A 46 -2.35 -0.91 -8.54
C LEU A 46 -2.43 0.10 -7.41
N TYR A 47 -1.31 0.78 -7.12
CA TYR A 47 -1.31 1.94 -6.22
C TYR A 47 -1.33 3.21 -7.07
N LYS A 48 -2.42 3.99 -7.03
CA LYS A 48 -2.58 5.21 -7.84
C LYS A 48 -2.28 4.99 -9.34
N GLY A 49 -2.65 3.82 -9.87
CA GLY A 49 -2.40 3.42 -11.26
C GLY A 49 -1.00 2.88 -11.55
N LEU A 50 -0.12 2.78 -10.54
CA LEU A 50 1.22 2.21 -10.67
C LEU A 50 1.20 0.72 -10.33
N ALA A 51 1.90 -0.08 -11.14
CA ALA A 51 2.02 -1.52 -10.97
C ALA A 51 2.96 -1.91 -9.82
N MET A 52 2.81 -3.14 -9.31
CA MET A 52 3.69 -3.76 -8.32
C MET A 52 5.18 -3.60 -8.68
N GLY A 53 6.01 -3.29 -7.68
CA GLY A 53 7.46 -3.15 -7.78
C GLY A 53 7.95 -1.86 -8.46
N ILE A 54 7.05 -1.00 -8.94
CA ILE A 54 7.41 0.31 -9.50
C ILE A 54 7.59 1.33 -8.38
N LYS A 55 8.45 2.35 -8.61
CA LYS A 55 8.59 3.47 -7.68
C LYS A 55 7.26 4.20 -7.50
N CYS A 56 6.93 4.54 -6.28
CA CYS A 56 5.79 5.36 -5.90
C CYS A 56 6.20 6.44 -4.94
N ASP A 57 5.38 7.47 -4.83
CA ASP A 57 5.46 8.44 -3.75
C ASP A 57 4.39 8.12 -2.72
N GLY A 58 4.83 7.99 -1.47
CA GLY A 58 3.97 7.79 -0.33
C GLY A 58 3.02 8.98 -0.12
N VAL A 59 1.99 8.76 0.67
CA VAL A 59 1.06 9.81 1.09
C VAL A 59 1.81 10.75 2.03
N GLY A 60 1.54 12.05 1.92
CA GLY A 60 2.12 13.03 2.83
C GLY A 60 3.64 13.11 2.80
N ALA A 61 4.24 13.11 4.00
CA ALA A 61 5.67 13.18 4.26
C ALA A 61 6.38 11.81 4.18
N CYS A 62 5.66 10.72 3.92
CA CYS A 62 6.25 9.37 3.88
C CYS A 62 7.28 9.17 2.76
N GLY A 63 7.30 10.05 1.75
CA GLY A 63 8.32 10.06 0.70
C GLY A 63 8.29 8.85 -0.22
N SER A 64 9.31 8.70 -1.05
CA SER A 64 9.33 7.71 -2.12
C SER A 64 9.60 6.29 -1.64
N GLY A 65 8.90 5.33 -2.23
CA GLY A 65 9.01 3.90 -1.98
C GLY A 65 8.78 3.08 -3.24
N PHE A 66 8.32 1.84 -3.06
CA PHE A 66 7.90 0.97 -4.15
C PHE A 66 6.49 0.45 -3.92
N VAL A 67 5.74 0.30 -5.00
CA VAL A 67 4.38 -0.22 -4.97
C VAL A 67 4.46 -1.68 -4.54
N GLU A 68 3.77 -2.02 -3.47
CA GLU A 68 3.72 -3.37 -2.94
C GLU A 68 2.31 -3.68 -2.43
N CYS A 69 2.05 -4.95 -2.21
CA CYS A 69 0.91 -5.39 -1.45
C CYS A 69 1.41 -5.99 -0.13
N THR A 70 0.80 -5.62 0.99
CA THR A 70 1.24 -6.10 2.32
C THR A 70 0.13 -6.97 2.92
N PRO A 71 0.18 -8.31 2.72
CA PRO A 71 -0.84 -9.22 3.22
C PRO A 71 -1.04 -9.05 4.73
N GLY A 72 -2.30 -9.02 5.15
CA GLY A 72 -2.66 -8.87 6.56
C GLY A 72 -2.60 -7.44 7.11
N LYS A 73 -1.99 -6.49 6.38
CA LYS A 73 -2.13 -5.05 6.68
C LYS A 73 -3.15 -4.37 5.77
N THR A 74 -3.17 -4.76 4.49
CA THR A 74 -4.07 -4.20 3.48
C THR A 74 -4.46 -5.29 2.49
N SER A 75 -5.67 -5.17 1.94
CA SER A 75 -6.15 -5.99 0.83
C SER A 75 -5.94 -5.31 -0.53
N GLU A 76 -5.23 -4.18 -0.56
CA GLU A 76 -4.98 -3.32 -1.72
C GLU A 76 -3.48 -2.99 -1.84
N ALA A 77 -3.03 -2.63 -3.04
CA ALA A 77 -1.69 -2.09 -3.25
C ALA A 77 -1.47 -0.79 -2.48
N THR A 78 -0.28 -0.64 -1.91
CA THR A 78 0.17 0.58 -1.23
C THR A 78 1.59 0.94 -1.63
N CYS A 79 2.04 2.14 -1.31
CA CYS A 79 3.45 2.47 -1.38
C CYS A 79 4.14 1.95 -0.12
N SER A 80 5.34 1.38 -0.27
CA SER A 80 6.04 0.72 0.83
C SER A 80 6.32 1.62 2.03
N THR A 81 6.33 2.94 1.82
CA THR A 81 6.55 3.96 2.84
C THR A 81 5.28 4.44 3.53
N ASN A 82 4.08 4.14 3.03
CA ASN A 82 2.82 4.54 3.68
C ASN A 82 2.63 3.84 5.04
N ALA A 83 1.68 4.35 5.85
CA ALA A 83 1.31 3.79 7.15
C ALA A 83 1.04 2.27 7.13
N ASN A 84 0.38 1.77 6.07
CA ASN A 84 0.06 0.36 5.88
C ASN A 84 1.13 -0.43 5.09
N GLY A 85 2.26 0.19 4.73
CA GLY A 85 3.36 -0.45 4.01
C GLY A 85 4.28 -1.29 4.90
N SER A 86 5.17 -2.03 4.27
CA SER A 86 6.21 -2.85 4.89
C SER A 86 7.34 -2.03 5.49
N LYS A 87 7.60 -0.82 4.96
CA LYS A 87 8.64 0.12 5.40
C LYS A 87 8.05 1.48 5.77
N SER A 88 6.92 1.45 6.48
CA SER A 88 6.20 2.67 6.88
C SER A 88 7.16 3.73 7.43
N GLN A 89 7.04 4.94 6.87
CA GLN A 89 7.70 6.15 7.35
C GLN A 89 6.73 7.04 8.14
N SER A 90 5.51 6.55 8.44
CA SER A 90 4.52 7.26 9.26
C SER A 90 5.13 7.62 10.62
N GLN A 91 5.04 8.89 10.99
CA GLN A 91 5.42 9.42 12.29
C GLN A 91 4.20 9.98 13.00
N LYS A 92 4.33 10.31 14.28
CA LYS A 92 3.24 11.00 14.99
C LYS A 92 3.04 12.38 14.37
N GLU A 93 1.79 12.78 14.22
CA GLU A 93 1.47 14.14 13.79
C GLU A 93 2.05 15.22 14.69
N ILE A 94 2.52 16.28 14.04
CA ILE A 94 2.98 17.52 14.63
C ILE A 94 2.37 18.66 13.83
N CYS A 95 2.25 19.83 14.44
CA CYS A 95 1.66 20.97 13.78
C CYS A 95 2.72 21.68 12.93
N ASP A 96 2.92 21.18 11.71
CA ASP A 96 3.96 21.60 10.78
C ASP A 96 3.50 21.75 9.31
N ASN A 97 2.19 21.67 9.05
CA ASN A 97 1.57 21.64 7.71
C ASN A 97 1.92 20.40 6.88
N LYS A 98 2.37 19.32 7.51
CA LYS A 98 2.62 18.06 6.81
C LYS A 98 1.72 16.97 7.38
N ASP A 99 1.48 16.02 6.50
CA ASP A 99 0.90 14.72 6.80
C ASP A 99 2.06 13.81 7.20
N ASN A 100 2.39 13.78 8.48
CA ASN A 100 3.53 13.04 9.02
C ASN A 100 3.19 11.56 9.24
N ASP A 101 1.94 11.24 9.54
CA ASP A 101 1.46 9.88 9.77
C ASP A 101 0.97 9.18 8.49
N CYS A 102 0.87 9.93 7.40
CA CYS A 102 0.60 9.46 6.05
C CYS A 102 -0.78 8.84 5.89
N ASP A 103 -1.75 9.35 6.63
CA ASP A 103 -3.15 8.97 6.55
C ASP A 103 -3.94 9.79 5.50
N GLY A 104 -3.32 10.83 4.95
CA GLY A 104 -3.86 11.70 3.90
C GLY A 104 -4.44 13.01 4.41
N GLY A 105 -4.42 13.24 5.72
CA GLY A 105 -4.77 14.51 6.33
C GLY A 105 -3.55 15.35 6.70
N LEU A 106 -3.75 16.59 7.10
CA LEU A 106 -2.67 17.46 7.56
C LEU A 106 -2.95 17.81 9.03
N ASP A 107 -1.93 17.83 9.89
CA ASP A 107 -2.01 18.30 11.28
C ASP A 107 -3.28 17.78 12.03
N GLU A 108 -3.61 16.50 11.92
CA GLU A 108 -4.79 15.86 12.54
C GLU A 108 -4.76 16.07 14.07
N GLY A 109 -5.90 16.45 14.65
CA GLY A 109 -5.99 16.70 16.08
C GLY A 109 -5.37 18.02 16.55
N CYS A 110 -4.81 18.83 15.63
CA CYS A 110 -4.11 20.06 15.99
C CYS A 110 -5.04 21.14 16.56
N ASN A 111 -6.34 21.15 16.21
CA ASN A 111 -7.34 22.16 16.62
C ASN A 111 -8.58 21.54 17.29
N ASP A 112 -8.39 20.51 18.13
CA ASP A 112 -9.51 19.77 18.73
C ASP A 112 -10.40 20.62 19.65
N ASP A 113 -9.88 21.72 20.21
CA ASP A 113 -10.62 22.66 21.06
C ASP A 113 -11.17 23.90 20.32
N GLY A 114 -10.83 24.06 19.03
CA GLY A 114 -11.35 25.11 18.16
C GLY A 114 -10.77 26.51 18.39
N ASP A 115 -9.70 26.66 19.16
CA ASP A 115 -9.13 27.98 19.48
C ASP A 115 -8.17 28.53 18.39
N LEU A 116 -7.86 27.69 17.40
CA LEU A 116 -6.94 27.90 16.26
C LEU A 116 -5.45 27.90 16.65
N TYR A 117 -5.10 27.51 17.88
CA TYR A 117 -3.76 27.18 18.32
C TYR A 117 -3.51 25.67 18.24
N CYS A 118 -2.24 25.29 18.23
CA CYS A 118 -1.84 23.89 18.29
C CYS A 118 -2.18 23.28 19.66
N ASP A 119 -2.77 22.09 19.65
CA ASP A 119 -3.03 21.32 20.87
C ASP A 119 -1.75 21.14 21.69
N LYS A 120 -1.85 21.39 23.00
CA LYS A 120 -0.74 21.30 23.96
C LYS A 120 0.00 19.96 23.98
N ASN A 121 -0.60 18.88 23.47
CA ASN A 121 -0.05 17.53 23.40
C ASN A 121 0.63 17.23 22.06
N MET A 122 0.61 18.18 21.11
CA MET A 122 1.32 18.13 19.84
C MET A 122 2.54 19.05 19.86
N SER A 123 3.57 18.65 19.11
CA SER A 123 4.74 19.50 18.91
C SER A 123 4.46 20.50 17.79
N THR A 124 4.97 21.72 17.94
CA THR A 124 4.74 22.81 16.98
C THR A 124 5.98 23.06 16.14
N SER A 125 5.78 23.29 14.84
CA SER A 125 6.81 23.79 13.95
C SER A 125 6.23 24.86 13.03
N GLY A 126 6.31 26.11 13.49
CA GLY A 126 5.87 27.28 12.71
C GLY A 126 4.40 27.62 12.92
N LYS A 127 3.74 28.09 11.85
CA LYS A 127 2.33 28.49 11.85
C LYS A 127 1.54 27.61 10.87
N PRO A 128 0.93 26.51 11.35
CA PRO A 128 0.14 25.63 10.51
C PRO A 128 -1.10 26.31 9.96
N LYS A 129 -1.61 25.83 8.82
CA LYS A 129 -2.83 26.32 8.18
C LYS A 129 -4.05 25.97 9.02
N ILE A 130 -4.06 24.78 9.62
CA ILE A 130 -5.14 24.31 10.48
C ILE A 130 -5.14 25.11 11.79
N CYS A 131 -3.98 25.26 12.42
CA CYS A 131 -3.80 26.12 13.59
C CYS A 131 -3.12 27.43 13.24
N SER A 132 -3.89 28.27 12.53
CA SER A 132 -3.40 29.55 11.99
C SER A 132 -2.89 30.55 13.03
N LYS A 133 -3.29 30.42 14.30
CA LYS A 133 -2.74 31.25 15.39
C LYS A 133 -1.40 30.73 15.92
N GLY A 134 -0.99 29.51 15.51
CA GLY A 134 0.29 28.89 15.84
C GLY A 134 0.25 28.09 17.13
N GLY A 135 1.41 27.85 17.72
CA GLY A 135 1.54 27.36 19.10
C GLY A 135 2.78 27.92 19.77
#